data_AF-X1SRH4-F1
#
_entry.id   AF-X1SRH4-F1
#
_cell.length_a   1.000
_cell.length_b   1.000
_cell.length_c   1.000
_cell.angle_alpha   90.00
_cell.angle_beta   90.00
_cell.angle_gamma   90.00
#
_symmetry.space_group_name_H-M   'P 1'
#
loop_
_entity.id
_entity.type
_entity.pdbx_description
1 polymer ?
#
loop_
_entity_poly.entity_id
_entity_poly.type
_entity_poly.pdbx_seq_one_letter_code
_entity_poly.pdbx_strand_id
1 'polypeptide(L)'
;GKLSLNDLSGVVIYSDIAPAGTFECSNPLINQLQQNIQWGQKGNFLDVPTDCPQRDERLGWTGDAQVFARTACFNANVAAFYTKWLVDLAADQQPSGAVPHVIPNVLSLGAKEGASAAAGWADAAVVVPWTMYLCYGDKRILEQQYSSMKAWVDYIAKRSGDSYFWNTDDTFGDWLAFNTTRSDYPGATTDKDLVCQAYFAHSTD
;
A
#
# COMPACT_ATOMS: atom_id res chain seq x y z
N GLY A 1 41.49 -17.79 11.46
CA GLY A 1 42.19 -16.83 10.59
C GLY A 1 41.65 -15.44 10.84
N LYS A 2 42.36 -14.39 10.39
CA LYS A 2 41.86 -13.01 10.45
C LYS A 2 40.89 -12.79 9.28
N LEU A 3 39.69 -12.28 9.57
CA LEU A 3 38.67 -11.97 8.57
C LEU A 3 39.13 -10.80 7.68
N SER A 4 38.84 -10.87 6.38
CA SER A 4 39.11 -9.86 5.36
C SER A 4 37.84 -9.55 4.55
N LEU A 5 37.88 -8.48 3.74
CA LEU A 5 36.75 -8.10 2.88
C LEU A 5 36.45 -9.14 1.78
N ASN A 6 37.40 -10.02 1.47
CA ASN A 6 37.20 -11.08 0.47
C ASN A 6 36.45 -12.29 1.06
N ASP A 7 36.25 -12.32 2.37
CA ASP A 7 35.60 -13.44 3.07
C ASP A 7 34.07 -13.23 3.22
N LEU A 8 33.56 -12.04 2.88
CA LEU A 8 32.14 -11.68 3.01
C LEU A 8 31.62 -10.99 1.75
N SER A 9 30.39 -11.30 1.35
CA SER A 9 29.69 -10.61 0.28
C SER A 9 28.22 -10.40 0.66
N GLY A 10 27.70 -9.22 0.35
CA GLY A 10 26.26 -8.92 0.47
C GLY A 10 25.57 -9.28 -0.83
N VAL A 11 24.62 -10.21 -0.77
CA VAL A 11 23.78 -10.59 -1.91
C VAL A 11 22.43 -9.90 -1.74
N VAL A 12 22.11 -8.97 -2.64
CA VAL A 12 20.85 -8.25 -2.62
C VAL A 12 19.81 -9.03 -3.42
N ILE A 13 18.66 -9.31 -2.81
CA ILE A 13 17.57 -10.09 -3.41
C ILE A 13 16.30 -9.25 -3.36
N TYR A 14 15.68 -9.05 -4.52
CA TYR A 14 14.42 -8.35 -4.73
C TYR A 14 13.85 -8.80 -6.08
N SER A 15 12.57 -8.51 -6.34
CA SER A 15 11.97 -8.73 -7.65
C SER A 15 12.75 -7.96 -8.72
N ASP A 16 13.11 -8.62 -9.81
CA ASP A 16 13.90 -8.02 -10.89
C ASP A 16 13.02 -7.07 -11.73
N ILE A 17 12.91 -5.82 -11.28
CA ILE A 17 12.09 -4.78 -11.90
C ILE A 17 12.98 -3.75 -12.57
N ALA A 18 12.77 -3.53 -13.87
CA ALA A 18 13.54 -2.57 -14.65
C ALA A 18 13.35 -1.13 -14.12
N PRO A 19 14.43 -0.35 -13.94
CA PRO A 19 14.33 1.08 -13.63
C PRO A 19 13.54 1.85 -14.71
N ALA A 20 12.76 2.85 -14.31
CA ALA A 20 11.91 3.63 -15.22
C ALA A 20 12.24 5.13 -15.24
N GLY A 21 12.78 5.67 -14.15
CA GLY A 21 13.07 7.09 -14.01
C GLY A 21 14.36 7.35 -13.24
N THR A 22 14.92 8.53 -13.45
CA THR A 22 16.12 9.02 -12.78
C THR A 22 15.87 10.42 -12.24
N PHE A 23 16.48 10.73 -11.10
CA PHE A 23 16.42 12.06 -10.50
C PHE A 23 17.80 12.43 -9.96
N GLU A 24 18.22 13.67 -10.22
CA GLU A 24 19.41 14.29 -9.65
C GLU A 24 19.18 15.81 -9.56
N CYS A 25 19.72 16.44 -8.52
CA CYS A 25 19.70 17.88 -8.36
C CYS A 25 21.01 18.40 -7.74
N SER A 26 21.13 19.72 -7.60
CA SER A 26 22.32 20.36 -7.03
C SER A 26 22.49 20.14 -5.53
N ASN A 27 21.46 19.68 -4.81
CA ASN A 27 21.53 19.43 -3.38
C ASN A 27 21.88 17.95 -3.10
N PRO A 28 23.08 17.65 -2.56
CA PRO A 28 23.50 16.28 -2.31
C PRO A 28 22.63 15.54 -1.29
N LEU A 29 21.98 16.23 -0.36
CA LEU A 29 21.08 15.59 0.62
C LEU A 29 19.79 15.09 -0.03
N ILE A 30 19.28 15.81 -1.04
CA ILE A 30 18.09 15.37 -1.79
C ILE A 30 18.46 14.19 -2.69
N ASN A 31 19.65 14.20 -3.30
CA ASN A 31 20.14 13.05 -4.07
C ASN A 31 20.30 11.81 -3.18
N GLN A 32 20.81 11.98 -1.94
CA GLN A 32 20.90 10.89 -0.97
C GLN A 32 19.51 10.40 -0.55
N LEU A 33 18.54 11.29 -0.34
CA LEU A 33 17.16 10.92 -0.04
C LEU A 33 16.57 10.04 -1.17
N GLN A 34 16.74 10.45 -2.42
CA GLN A 34 16.27 9.66 -3.56
C GLN A 34 16.94 8.28 -3.62
N GLN A 35 18.24 8.18 -3.36
CA GLN A 35 18.93 6.88 -3.27
C GLN A 35 18.36 6.02 -2.14
N ASN A 36 18.06 6.61 -0.98
CA ASN A 36 17.44 5.90 0.14
C ASN A 36 16.04 5.39 -0.22
N ILE A 37 15.23 6.19 -0.93
CA ILE A 37 13.91 5.78 -1.43
C ILE A 37 14.03 4.59 -2.38
N GLN A 38 14.97 4.63 -3.32
CA GLN A 38 15.19 3.53 -4.28
C GLN A 38 15.63 2.24 -3.58
N TRP A 39 16.51 2.33 -2.57
CA TRP A 39 16.92 1.17 -1.77
C TRP A 39 15.80 0.65 -0.87
N GLY A 40 14.97 1.54 -0.31
CA GLY A 40 13.77 1.17 0.44
C GLY A 40 12.77 0.41 -0.43
N GLN A 41 12.54 0.89 -1.66
CA GLN A 41 11.73 0.18 -2.65
C GLN A 41 12.33 -1.20 -2.96
N LYS A 42 13.62 -1.29 -3.29
CA LYS A 42 14.26 -2.59 -3.56
C LYS A 42 14.10 -3.56 -2.38
N GLY A 43 14.29 -3.10 -1.15
CA GLY A 43 14.13 -3.93 0.04
C GLY A 43 12.71 -4.50 0.21
N ASN A 44 11.68 -3.77 -0.24
CA ASN A 44 10.28 -4.12 -0.01
C ASN A 44 9.53 -4.66 -1.23
N PHE A 45 10.16 -4.72 -2.41
CA PHE A 45 9.58 -5.32 -3.60
C PHE A 45 10.15 -6.72 -3.79
N LEU A 46 9.61 -7.68 -3.04
CA LEU A 46 9.99 -9.09 -3.10
C LEU A 46 8.72 -9.96 -3.15
N ASP A 47 8.29 -10.33 -4.36
CA ASP A 47 6.99 -10.96 -4.70
C ASP A 47 5.73 -10.11 -4.40
N VAL A 48 5.71 -9.38 -3.28
CA VAL A 48 4.62 -8.49 -2.82
C VAL A 48 5.21 -7.19 -2.23
N PRO A 49 4.47 -6.07 -2.21
CA PRO A 49 4.96 -4.78 -1.69
C PRO A 49 4.94 -4.78 -0.16
N THR A 50 6.01 -5.25 0.48
CA THR A 50 6.05 -5.45 1.93
C THR A 50 6.19 -4.13 2.70
N ASP A 51 5.73 -4.11 3.96
CA ASP A 51 5.95 -3.01 4.89
C ASP A 51 7.43 -2.84 5.27
N CYS A 52 8.11 -3.95 5.56
CA CYS A 52 9.52 -3.96 5.91
C CYS A 52 10.18 -5.31 5.57
N PRO A 53 11.51 -5.35 5.34
CA PRO A 53 12.19 -6.60 4.98
C PRO A 53 12.77 -7.40 6.14
N GLN A 54 12.82 -6.86 7.36
CA GLN A 54 13.69 -7.38 8.43
C GLN A 54 12.99 -8.13 9.55
N ARG A 55 11.86 -7.62 10.09
CA ARG A 55 11.20 -8.22 11.26
C ARG A 55 10.29 -9.39 10.86
N ASP A 56 9.66 -10.02 11.83
CA ASP A 56 8.70 -11.11 11.68
C ASP A 56 7.32 -10.61 11.20
N GLU A 57 7.33 -9.83 10.11
CA GLU A 57 6.13 -9.29 9.48
C GLU A 57 6.23 -9.45 7.96
N ARG A 58 6.82 -8.49 7.23
CA ARG A 58 7.11 -8.58 5.78
C ARG A 58 5.83 -8.87 4.98
N LEU A 59 4.75 -8.20 5.36
CA LEU A 59 3.43 -8.43 4.81
C LEU A 59 3.10 -7.34 3.79
N GLY A 60 2.30 -7.69 2.78
CA GLY A 60 1.84 -6.75 1.77
C GLY A 60 0.76 -5.81 2.31
N TRP A 61 1.13 -4.93 3.22
CA TRP A 61 0.22 -3.95 3.83
C TRP A 61 -0.33 -3.01 2.76
N THR A 62 -1.66 -2.96 2.67
CA THR A 62 -2.35 -2.27 1.57
C THR A 62 -2.19 -0.76 1.62
N GLY A 63 -2.18 -0.17 2.83
CA GLY A 63 -1.96 1.26 3.05
C GLY A 63 -0.58 1.71 2.57
N ASP A 64 0.46 1.03 3.03
CA ASP A 64 1.86 1.24 2.66
C ASP A 64 2.05 1.12 1.15
N ALA A 65 1.49 0.08 0.54
CA ALA A 65 1.54 -0.16 -0.89
C ALA A 65 0.88 0.97 -1.70
N GLN A 66 -0.29 1.49 -1.28
CA GLN A 66 -0.99 2.52 -2.04
C GLN A 66 -0.32 3.89 -1.96
N VAL A 67 0.15 4.32 -0.79
CA VAL A 67 0.74 5.66 -0.63
C VAL A 67 2.05 5.77 -1.39
N PHE A 68 2.74 4.64 -1.60
CA PHE A 68 4.01 4.58 -2.31
C PHE A 68 3.87 4.26 -3.82
N ALA A 69 2.72 3.76 -4.29
CA ALA A 69 2.56 3.25 -5.65
C ALA A 69 3.02 4.22 -6.74
N ARG A 70 2.69 5.51 -6.62
CA ARG A 70 3.08 6.51 -7.62
C ARG A 70 4.59 6.77 -7.66
N THR A 71 5.24 6.78 -6.50
CA THR A 71 6.70 6.88 -6.40
C THR A 71 7.37 5.63 -6.97
N ALA A 72 6.81 4.46 -6.68
CA ALA A 72 7.28 3.19 -7.21
C ALA A 72 7.26 3.18 -8.75
N CYS A 73 6.19 3.68 -9.37
CA CYS A 73 6.06 3.85 -10.82
C CYS A 73 7.13 4.76 -11.43
N PHE A 74 7.49 5.85 -10.74
CA PHE A 74 8.53 6.75 -11.21
C PHE A 74 9.90 6.07 -11.19
N ASN A 75 10.22 5.35 -10.12
CA ASN A 75 11.53 4.71 -9.95
C ASN A 75 11.71 3.49 -10.85
N ALA A 76 10.68 2.66 -11.04
CA ALA A 76 10.77 1.39 -11.73
C ALA A 76 9.47 1.02 -12.48
N ASN A 77 9.58 0.14 -13.47
CA ASN A 77 8.43 -0.37 -14.22
C ASN A 77 7.68 -1.44 -13.41
N VAL A 78 6.89 -1.00 -12.44
CA VAL A 78 6.15 -1.84 -11.50
C VAL A 78 4.81 -2.35 -12.04
N ALA A 79 4.50 -2.12 -13.32
CA ALA A 79 3.20 -2.50 -13.91
C ALA A 79 2.89 -3.99 -13.69
N ALA A 80 3.78 -4.89 -14.09
CA ALA A 80 3.57 -6.34 -13.93
C ALA A 80 3.50 -6.76 -12.45
N PHE A 81 4.30 -6.12 -11.59
CA PHE A 81 4.34 -6.40 -10.16
C PHE A 81 2.98 -6.07 -9.50
N TYR A 82 2.45 -4.86 -9.73
CA TYR A 82 1.16 -4.47 -9.19
C TYR A 82 0.00 -5.18 -9.88
N THR A 83 0.09 -5.51 -11.17
CA THR A 83 -0.93 -6.36 -11.83
C THR A 83 -1.05 -7.71 -11.13
N LYS A 84 0.08 -8.37 -10.79
CA LYS A 84 0.07 -9.62 -10.03
C LYS A 84 -0.53 -9.42 -8.65
N TRP A 85 -0.04 -8.44 -7.89
CA TRP A 85 -0.50 -8.21 -6.52
C TRP A 85 -1.98 -7.81 -6.44
N LEU A 86 -2.51 -7.10 -7.45
CA LEU A 86 -3.94 -6.77 -7.53
C LEU A 86 -4.82 -7.98 -7.84
N VAL A 87 -4.29 -9.03 -8.49
CA VAL A 87 -5.00 -10.32 -8.61
C VAL A 87 -5.11 -10.97 -7.23
N ASP A 88 -4.03 -10.96 -6.44
CA ASP A 88 -4.04 -11.47 -5.06
C ASP A 88 -5.04 -10.66 -4.20
N LEU A 89 -5.07 -9.33 -4.35
CA LEU A 89 -6.00 -8.45 -3.64
C LEU A 89 -7.45 -8.79 -3.94
N ALA A 90 -7.79 -8.91 -5.23
CA ALA A 90 -9.15 -9.24 -5.64
C ALA A 90 -9.57 -10.65 -5.19
N ALA A 91 -8.63 -11.59 -5.09
CA ALA A 91 -8.90 -12.94 -4.60
C ALA A 91 -9.17 -12.97 -3.08
N ASP A 92 -8.47 -12.14 -2.31
CA ASP A 92 -8.61 -12.04 -0.85
C ASP A 92 -9.73 -11.09 -0.39
N GLN A 93 -10.25 -10.25 -1.30
CA GLN A 93 -11.38 -9.37 -1.01
C GLN A 93 -12.61 -10.19 -0.62
N GLN A 94 -13.24 -9.80 0.48
CA GLN A 94 -14.37 -10.55 1.04
C GLN A 94 -15.63 -10.36 0.19
N PRO A 95 -16.60 -11.31 0.25
CA PRO A 95 -17.89 -11.17 -0.44
C PRO A 95 -18.67 -9.90 -0.08
N SER A 96 -18.41 -9.32 1.10
CA SER A 96 -18.97 -8.04 1.54
C SER A 96 -18.42 -6.83 0.77
N GLY A 97 -17.29 -6.99 0.08
CA GLY A 97 -16.50 -5.91 -0.53
C GLY A 97 -15.33 -5.42 0.33
N ALA A 98 -15.22 -5.88 1.59
CA ALA A 98 -14.13 -5.52 2.49
C ALA A 98 -12.78 -6.05 1.98
N VAL A 99 -11.79 -5.17 1.90
CA VAL A 99 -10.41 -5.50 1.52
C VAL A 99 -9.56 -5.67 2.77
N PRO A 100 -8.88 -6.83 2.97
CA PRO A 100 -7.98 -7.05 4.09
C PRO A 100 -6.84 -6.03 4.22
N HIS A 101 -6.34 -5.82 5.43
CA HIS A 101 -5.22 -4.91 5.69
C HIS A 101 -3.90 -5.34 5.04
N VAL A 102 -3.70 -6.65 4.85
CA VAL A 102 -2.52 -7.23 4.19
C VAL A 102 -2.95 -8.18 3.10
N ILE A 103 -2.20 -8.19 2.00
CA ILE A 103 -2.40 -9.05 0.85
C ILE A 103 -1.06 -9.70 0.49
N PRO A 104 -0.93 -11.05 0.52
CA PRO A 104 -1.96 -12.03 0.86
C PRO A 104 -2.45 -11.98 2.31
N ASN A 105 -3.71 -12.32 2.52
CA ASN A 105 -4.39 -12.21 3.81
C ASN A 105 -4.07 -13.38 4.74
N VAL A 106 -3.01 -13.20 5.53
CA VAL A 106 -2.61 -14.16 6.57
C VAL A 106 -3.09 -13.78 7.97
N LEU A 107 -3.56 -12.53 8.16
CA LEU A 107 -3.97 -12.02 9.47
C LEU A 107 -5.43 -12.31 9.81
N SER A 108 -6.29 -12.59 8.82
CA SER A 108 -7.73 -12.79 9.05
C SER A 108 -8.13 -14.26 9.20
N LEU A 109 -7.20 -15.20 9.40
CA LEU A 109 -7.51 -16.61 9.65
C LEU A 109 -8.26 -16.75 10.99
N GLY A 110 -9.60 -16.61 10.93
CA GLY A 110 -10.51 -16.65 12.08
C GLY A 110 -11.10 -15.31 12.53
N ALA A 111 -10.84 -14.21 11.82
CA ALA A 111 -11.46 -12.90 12.11
C ALA A 111 -12.94 -12.88 11.70
N LYS A 112 -13.78 -12.13 12.44
CA LYS A 112 -15.19 -11.90 12.09
C LYS A 112 -15.28 -11.04 10.82
N GLU A 113 -16.30 -11.28 9.99
CA GLU A 113 -16.63 -10.41 8.84
C GLU A 113 -16.70 -8.93 9.28
N GLY A 114 -16.02 -8.05 8.54
CA GLY A 114 -16.00 -6.60 8.78
C GLY A 114 -14.84 -6.08 9.63
N ALA A 115 -14.06 -6.94 10.31
CA ALA A 115 -12.89 -6.52 11.11
C ALA A 115 -11.60 -6.34 10.27
N SER A 116 -11.71 -6.16 8.96
CA SER A 116 -10.58 -6.33 8.04
C SER A 116 -10.34 -5.15 7.09
N ALA A 117 -11.18 -4.12 7.11
CA ALA A 117 -11.05 -2.97 6.22
C ALA A 117 -10.87 -1.67 7.01
N ALA A 118 -9.97 -0.81 6.53
CA ALA A 118 -9.67 0.48 7.14
C ALA A 118 -9.48 1.55 6.05
N ALA A 119 -9.99 2.75 6.31
CA ALA A 119 -9.76 3.92 5.46
C ALA A 119 -8.27 4.21 5.32
N GLY A 120 -7.80 4.41 4.09
CA GLY A 120 -6.39 4.59 3.77
C GLY A 120 -5.60 3.29 3.63
N TRP A 121 -6.22 2.13 3.83
CA TRP A 121 -5.62 0.81 3.60
C TRP A 121 -6.40 0.06 2.53
N ALA A 122 -7.68 -0.19 2.80
CA ALA A 122 -8.56 -0.91 1.88
C ALA A 122 -8.80 -0.15 0.55
N ASP A 123 -8.65 1.18 0.55
CA ASP A 123 -8.68 2.04 -0.63
C ASP A 123 -7.61 1.68 -1.68
N ALA A 124 -6.61 0.87 -1.34
CA ALA A 124 -5.67 0.30 -2.30
C ALA A 124 -6.37 -0.43 -3.45
N ALA A 125 -7.56 -1.00 -3.22
CA ALA A 125 -8.38 -1.62 -4.26
C ALA A 125 -8.79 -0.65 -5.39
N VAL A 126 -8.88 0.66 -5.10
CA VAL A 126 -9.23 1.72 -6.05
C VAL A 126 -7.99 2.52 -6.46
N VAL A 127 -7.22 2.98 -5.48
CA VAL A 127 -6.11 3.92 -5.70
C VAL A 127 -4.96 3.28 -6.49
N VAL A 128 -4.61 2.01 -6.22
CA VAL A 128 -3.51 1.35 -6.92
C VAL A 128 -3.83 1.09 -8.40
N PRO A 129 -4.96 0.46 -8.80
CA PRO A 129 -5.28 0.29 -10.22
C PRO A 129 -5.45 1.62 -10.95
N TRP A 130 -6.03 2.64 -10.32
CA TRP A 130 -6.12 3.98 -10.89
C TRP A 130 -4.73 4.60 -11.11
N THR A 131 -3.83 4.48 -10.13
CA THR A 131 -2.45 4.96 -10.26
C THR A 131 -1.70 4.23 -11.38
N MET A 132 -1.85 2.90 -11.50
CA MET A 132 -1.25 2.13 -12.60
C MET A 132 -1.77 2.61 -13.95
N TYR A 133 -3.07 2.85 -14.08
CA TYR A 133 -3.66 3.41 -15.30
C TYR A 133 -3.09 4.79 -15.63
N LEU A 134 -3.00 5.69 -14.65
CA LEU A 134 -2.45 7.03 -14.87
C LEU A 134 -0.96 7.01 -15.26
N CYS A 135 -0.17 6.10 -14.68
CA CYS A 135 1.26 5.99 -14.95
C CYS A 135 1.59 5.29 -16.27
N TYR A 136 0.81 4.27 -16.65
CA TYR A 136 1.13 3.39 -17.78
C TYR A 136 0.14 3.44 -18.95
N GLY A 137 -1.05 4.04 -18.76
CA GLY A 137 -2.10 4.15 -19.78
C GLY A 137 -2.82 2.84 -20.13
N ASP A 138 -2.55 1.76 -19.41
CA ASP A 138 -3.13 0.44 -19.70
C ASP A 138 -4.55 0.31 -19.12
N LYS A 139 -5.57 0.44 -19.97
CA LYS A 139 -6.97 0.32 -19.56
C LYS A 139 -7.35 -1.07 -19.05
N ARG A 140 -6.61 -2.11 -19.42
CA ARG A 140 -6.91 -3.49 -19.01
C ARG A 140 -6.83 -3.66 -17.50
N ILE A 141 -5.98 -2.88 -16.82
CA ILE A 141 -5.93 -2.92 -15.35
C ILE A 141 -7.26 -2.50 -14.74
N LEU A 142 -7.91 -1.48 -15.31
CA LEU A 142 -9.21 -1.01 -14.86
C LEU A 142 -10.29 -2.05 -15.21
N GLU A 143 -10.28 -2.58 -16.43
CA GLU A 143 -11.24 -3.62 -16.85
C GLU A 143 -11.20 -4.86 -15.95
N GLN A 144 -9.99 -5.28 -15.56
CA GLN A 144 -9.80 -6.45 -14.67
C GLN A 144 -10.14 -6.15 -13.22
N GLN A 145 -9.89 -4.93 -12.73
CA GLN A 145 -10.05 -4.58 -11.33
C GLN A 145 -11.38 -3.87 -11.01
N TYR A 146 -12.15 -3.47 -12.01
CA TYR A 146 -13.38 -2.69 -11.80
C TYR A 146 -14.37 -3.35 -10.84
N SER A 147 -14.53 -4.67 -10.90
CA SER A 147 -15.40 -5.39 -9.97
C SER A 147 -14.92 -5.28 -8.51
N SER A 148 -13.60 -5.36 -8.27
CA SER A 148 -12.99 -5.19 -6.96
C SER A 148 -13.11 -3.75 -6.45
N MET A 149 -12.78 -2.78 -7.32
CA MET A 149 -12.95 -1.34 -7.07
C MET A 149 -14.39 -1.01 -6.65
N LYS A 150 -15.37 -1.48 -7.44
CA LYS A 150 -16.78 -1.25 -7.17
C LYS A 150 -17.22 -1.91 -5.87
N ALA A 151 -16.80 -3.14 -5.61
CA ALA A 151 -17.15 -3.85 -4.38
C ALA A 151 -16.66 -3.11 -3.14
N TRP A 152 -15.46 -2.50 -3.19
CA TRP A 152 -14.95 -1.67 -2.12
C TRP A 152 -15.80 -0.41 -1.89
N VAL A 153 -16.13 0.32 -2.96
CA VAL A 153 -16.98 1.53 -2.86
C VAL A 153 -18.38 1.19 -2.33
N ASP A 154 -18.99 0.11 -2.83
CA ASP A 154 -20.29 -0.38 -2.37
C ASP A 154 -20.23 -0.78 -0.88
N TYR A 155 -19.12 -1.39 -0.43
CA TYR A 155 -18.89 -1.71 0.98
C TYR A 155 -18.91 -0.45 1.83
N ILE A 156 -18.10 0.57 1.50
CA ILE A 156 -18.06 1.83 2.28
C ILE A 156 -19.44 2.49 2.30
N ALA A 157 -20.11 2.58 1.16
CA ALA A 157 -21.44 3.18 1.06
C ALA A 157 -22.46 2.46 1.97
N LYS A 158 -22.44 1.12 1.98
CA LYS A 158 -23.29 0.32 2.89
C LYS A 158 -22.94 0.55 4.36
N ARG A 159 -21.66 0.66 4.71
CA ARG A 159 -21.19 0.93 6.08
C ARG A 159 -21.54 2.34 6.57
N SER A 160 -21.70 3.28 5.64
CA SER A 160 -22.00 4.68 5.91
C SER A 160 -23.50 5.00 5.98
N GLY A 161 -24.33 4.11 5.41
CA GLY A 161 -25.78 4.28 5.32
C GLY A 161 -26.18 5.57 4.59
N ASP A 162 -27.42 6.00 4.80
CA ASP A 162 -27.99 7.17 4.10
C ASP A 162 -27.28 8.50 4.42
N SER A 163 -26.52 8.55 5.51
CA SER A 163 -25.76 9.73 5.93
C SER A 163 -24.47 9.92 5.15
N TYR A 164 -23.99 8.89 4.45
CA TYR A 164 -22.65 8.83 3.85
C TYR A 164 -21.53 9.15 4.84
N PHE A 165 -21.77 8.96 6.14
CA PHE A 165 -20.79 9.16 7.20
C PHE A 165 -20.20 7.82 7.62
N TRP A 166 -18.95 7.58 7.24
CA TRP A 166 -18.20 6.36 7.52
C TRP A 166 -17.45 6.48 8.85
N ASN A 167 -18.07 5.98 9.92
CA ASN A 167 -17.51 5.98 11.28
C ASN A 167 -17.73 4.63 12.00
N THR A 168 -17.97 3.57 11.23
CA THR A 168 -18.42 2.27 11.75
C THR A 168 -17.33 1.21 11.77
N ASP A 169 -16.18 1.45 11.12
CA ASP A 169 -15.04 0.54 11.03
C ASP A 169 -13.82 1.09 11.76
N ASP A 170 -12.98 0.19 12.25
CA ASP A 170 -11.69 0.56 12.82
C ASP A 170 -10.76 1.11 11.73
N THR A 171 -10.00 2.15 12.06
CA THR A 171 -9.00 2.74 11.16
C THR A 171 -7.69 3.02 11.88
N PHE A 172 -6.59 2.87 11.14
CA PHE A 172 -5.26 3.27 11.55
C PHE A 172 -5.08 4.79 11.51
N GLY A 173 -5.88 5.50 10.70
CA GLY A 173 -5.81 6.97 10.57
C GLY A 173 -4.49 7.43 9.95
N ASP A 174 -4.03 8.62 10.34
CA ASP A 174 -2.72 9.17 9.94
C ASP A 174 -1.60 8.55 10.80
N TRP A 175 -1.27 7.30 10.43
CA TRP A 175 -0.37 6.40 11.13
C TRP A 175 1.06 6.96 11.23
N LEU A 176 1.67 6.88 12.42
CA LEU A 176 3.02 7.40 12.74
C LEU A 176 3.20 8.93 12.65
N ALA A 177 2.11 9.71 12.71
CA ALA A 177 2.22 11.17 12.77
C ALA A 177 3.12 11.65 13.93
N PHE A 178 4.00 12.61 13.62
CA PHE A 178 5.12 13.07 14.45
C PHE A 178 4.78 13.57 15.87
N ASN A 179 3.52 13.91 16.16
CA ASN A 179 3.13 14.59 17.40
C ASN A 179 2.82 13.66 18.60
N THR A 180 3.11 12.36 18.51
CA THR A 180 2.95 11.44 19.66
C THR A 180 4.24 10.67 19.95
N THR A 181 4.67 10.67 21.21
CA THR A 181 5.76 9.80 21.72
C THR A 181 5.22 8.52 22.37
N ARG A 182 3.91 8.31 22.37
CA ARG A 182 3.31 7.07 22.88
C ARG A 182 3.27 6.02 21.77
N SER A 183 3.88 4.87 22.02
CA SER A 183 3.91 3.73 21.10
C SER A 183 2.55 3.05 20.91
N ASP A 184 1.56 3.33 21.77
CA ASP A 184 0.20 2.77 21.74
C ASP A 184 -0.82 3.70 21.06
N TYR A 185 -0.38 4.85 20.53
CA TYR A 185 -1.28 5.82 19.91
C TYR A 185 -1.24 5.70 18.39
N PRO A 186 -2.28 5.12 17.76
CA PRO A 186 -2.23 4.70 16.36
C PRO A 186 -2.33 5.85 15.34
N GLY A 187 -2.68 7.08 15.70
CA GLY A 187 -2.78 8.14 14.69
C GLY A 187 -2.98 9.53 15.26
N ALA A 188 -2.23 10.46 14.67
CA ALA A 188 -2.25 11.93 14.64
C ALA A 188 -3.13 12.80 15.58
N THR A 189 -2.88 14.10 15.47
CA THR A 189 -3.81 15.19 15.81
C THR A 189 -5.00 15.28 14.86
N THR A 190 -4.99 14.54 13.75
CA THR A 190 -6.04 14.53 12.72
C THR A 190 -7.15 13.56 13.12
N ASP A 191 -8.40 14.04 13.08
CA ASP A 191 -9.57 13.22 13.41
C ASP A 191 -9.70 12.02 12.46
N LYS A 192 -9.97 10.84 13.00
CA LYS A 192 -10.11 9.60 12.21
C LYS A 192 -11.33 9.63 11.31
N ASP A 193 -12.42 10.25 11.74
CA ASP A 193 -13.62 10.38 10.92
C ASP A 193 -13.32 11.28 9.71
N LEU A 194 -12.52 12.35 9.90
CA LEU A 194 -12.05 13.18 8.78
C LEU A 194 -11.24 12.36 7.76
N VAL A 195 -10.31 11.53 8.22
CA VAL A 195 -9.52 10.65 7.35
C VAL A 195 -10.43 9.67 6.60
N CYS A 196 -11.40 9.05 7.28
CA CYS A 196 -12.35 8.14 6.67
C CYS A 196 -13.18 8.82 5.57
N GLN A 197 -13.71 10.02 5.85
CA GLN A 197 -14.49 10.76 4.87
C GLN A 197 -13.66 11.23 3.67
N ALA A 198 -12.40 11.62 3.89
CA ALA A 198 -11.51 12.04 2.81
C ALA A 198 -11.18 10.87 1.86
N TYR A 199 -10.87 9.69 2.41
CA TYR A 199 -10.61 8.50 1.60
C TYR A 199 -11.88 7.95 0.94
N PHE A 200 -13.03 8.01 1.61
CA PHE A 200 -14.30 7.65 0.97
C PHE A 200 -14.57 8.53 -0.25
N ALA A 201 -14.45 9.86 -0.08
CA ALA A 201 -14.60 10.79 -1.20
C ALA A 201 -13.60 10.49 -2.33
N HIS A 202 -12.33 10.26 -2.00
CA HIS A 202 -11.29 9.96 -2.99
C HIS A 202 -11.53 8.65 -3.74
N SER A 203 -12.01 7.61 -3.07
CA SER A 203 -12.36 6.33 -3.73
C SER A 203 -13.59 6.43 -4.63
N THR A 204 -14.33 7.55 -4.59
CA THR A 204 -15.54 7.78 -5.39
C THR A 204 -15.42 8.88 -6.45
N ASP A 205 -14.25 9.52 -6.57
CA ASP A 205 -14.04 10.69 -7.45
C ASP A 205 -13.82 10.38 -8.94
#